data_AF-A0A7C1A1T1-F1
#
_entry.id   AF-A0A7C1A1T1-F1
#
_cell.length_a   1.000
_cell.length_b   1.000
_cell.length_c   1.000
_cell.angle_alpha   90.00
_cell.angle_beta   90.00
_cell.angle_gamma   90.00
#
_symmetry.space_group_name_H-M   'P 1'
#
loop_
_entity.id
_entity.type
_entity.pdbx_description
1 polymer ?
#
loop_
_entity_poly.entity_id
_entity_poly.type
_entity_poly.pdbx_seq_one_letter_code
_entity_poly.pdbx_strand_id
1 'polypeptide(L)' 'MFVMTSGEIKYFCSSKCEKNWLLGRDPRKVRWTKIHKKLKGKE' A
#
# COMPACT_ATOMS: atom_id res chain seq x y z
N MET A 1 -10.80 -5.34 -0.07
CA MET A 1 -10.47 -6.26 1.04
C MET A 1 -9.82 -7.47 0.42
N PHE A 2 -8.67 -7.91 0.91
CA PHE A 2 -7.92 -9.05 0.37
C PHE A 2 -7.52 -9.96 1.53
N VAL A 3 -7.86 -11.24 1.43
CA VAL A 3 -7.55 -12.24 2.46
C VAL A 3 -6.34 -13.03 2.00
N MET A 4 -5.26 -12.97 2.77
CA MET A 4 -4.05 -13.75 2.50
C MET A 4 -4.24 -15.20 2.93
N THR A 5 -3.42 -16.09 2.36
CA THR A 5 -3.38 -17.52 2.76
C THR A 5 -3.01 -17.71 4.23
N SER A 6 -2.30 -16.75 4.82
CA SER A 6 -1.99 -16.69 6.25
C SER A 6 -3.17 -16.31 7.15
N GLY A 7 -4.33 -15.96 6.58
CA GLY A 7 -5.48 -15.41 7.31
C GLY A 7 -5.42 -13.91 7.57
N GLU A 8 -4.34 -13.21 7.16
CA GLU A 8 -4.25 -11.75 7.29
C GLU A 8 -5.21 -11.06 6.31
N ILE A 9 -6.01 -10.12 6.81
CA ILE A 9 -6.93 -9.31 6.00
C ILE A 9 -6.29 -7.95 5.73
N LYS A 10 -6.03 -7.65 4.46
CA LYS A 10 -5.58 -6.32 4.02
C LYS A 10 -6.75 -5.52 3.43
N TYR A 11 -6.92 -4.30 3.93
CA TYR A 11 -7.89 -3.35 3.42
C TYR A 11 -7.22 -2.39 2.44
N PHE A 12 -7.72 -2.35 1.21
CA PHE A 12 -7.30 -1.41 0.17
C PHE A 12 -8.42 -0.42 -0.10
N CYS A 13 -8.06 0.85 -0.34
CA CYS A 13 -9.04 1.88 -0.68
C CYS A 13 -9.50 1.85 -2.15
N SER A 14 -8.72 1.26 -3.06
CA SER A 14 -9.02 1.19 -4.49
C SER A 14 -8.21 0.10 -5.18
N SER A 15 -8.63 -0.25 -6.41
CA SER A 15 -7.93 -1.20 -7.28
C SER A 15 -6.49 -0.78 -7.61
N LYS A 16 -6.18 0.53 -7.57
CA LYS A 16 -4.82 1.05 -7.74
C LYS A 16 -3.88 0.55 -6.64
N CYS A 17 -4.33 0.57 -5.38
CA CYS A 17 -3.54 0.13 -4.24
C CYS A 17 -3.34 -1.38 -4.24
N GLU A 18 -4.40 -2.14 -4.56
CA GLU A 18 -4.36 -3.58 -4.71
C GLU A 18 -3.37 -4.03 -5.79
N LYS A 19 -3.47 -3.45 -7.00
CA LYS A 19 -2.52 -3.74 -8.10
C LYS A 19 -1.09 -3.41 -7.72
N ASN A 20 -0.86 -2.29 -7.03
CA ASN A 20 0.49 -1.93 -6.55
C ASN A 20 1.04 -2.96 -5.56
N TRP A 21 0.19 -3.50 -4.68
CA TRP A 21 0.57 -4.55 -3.74
C TRP A 21 0.87 -5.88 -4.45
N LEU A 22 0.03 -6.28 -5.42
CA LEU A 22 0.25 -7.46 -6.26
C LEU A 22 1.54 -7.36 -7.09
N LEU A 23 1.94 -6.15 -7.49
CA LEU A 23 3.22 -5.87 -8.15
C LEU A 23 4.43 -5.86 -7.18
N GLY A 24 4.23 -6.14 -5.89
CA GLY A 24 5.30 -6.16 -4.88
C GLY A 24 5.90 -4.78 -4.58
N ARG A 25 5.20 -3.68 -4.87
CA ARG A 25 5.71 -2.33 -4.62
C ARG A 25 5.61 -1.97 -3.14
N ASP A 26 6.72 -1.52 -2.56
CA ASP A 26 6.74 -1.02 -1.18
C ASP A 26 6.09 0.39 -1.11
N PRO A 27 5.00 0.57 -0.35
CA PRO A 27 4.35 1.88 -0.21
C PRO A 27 5.28 2.96 0.35
N ARG A 28 6.36 2.62 1.07
CA ARG A 28 7.37 3.57 1.58
C ARG A 28 8.21 4.19 0.47
N LYS A 29 8.38 3.48 -0.66
CA LYS A 29 9.14 3.94 -1.83
C LYS A 29 8.25 4.64 -2.87
N VAL A 30 6.94 4.38 -2.83
CA VAL A 30 5.97 4.95 -3.77
C VAL A 30 5.63 6.40 -3.39
N ARG A 31 6.07 7.36 -4.21
CA ARG A 31 6.01 8.82 -3.91
C ARG A 31 4.63 9.37 -3.56
N TRP A 32 3.57 8.82 -4.12
CA TRP A 32 2.21 9.34 -3.95
C TRP A 32 1.48 8.81 -2.71
N THR A 33 2.05 7.82 -2.00
CA THR A 33 1.41 7.30 -0.78
C THR A 33 1.57 8.30 0.36
N LYS A 34 0.58 8.33 1.26
CA LYS A 34 0.65 9.12 2.50
C LYS A 34 1.86 8.70 3.35
N ILE A 35 2.12 7.38 3.40
CA ILE A 35 3.26 6.81 4.13
C ILE A 35 4.58 7.41 3.63
N HIS A 36 4.79 7.47 2.31
CA HIS A 36 6.00 8.06 1.75
C HIS A 36 6.13 9.54 2.09
N LYS A 37 5.05 10.31 1.96
CA LYS A 37 5.03 11.75 2.28
C LYS A 37 5.37 12.00 3.75
N LYS A 38 4.74 11.25 4.66
CA LYS A 38 5.00 11.31 6.11
C LYS A 38 6.45 10.98 6.46
N LEU A 39 7.01 9.92 5.87
CA LEU A 39 8.42 9.55 6.07
C LEU A 39 9.41 10.62 5.55
N LYS A 40 9.00 11.41 4.56
CA LYS A 40 9.80 12.50 4.00
C LYS A 40 9.51 13.87 4.63
N GLY A 41 8.67 13.94 5.67
CA GLY A 41 8.28 15.20 6.30
C GLY A 41 7.52 16.14 5.37
N LYS A 42 6.82 15.59 4.36
CA LYS A 42 6.03 16.35 3.37
C LYS A 42 4.52 16.26 3.66
N GLU A 43 4.15 16.29 4.94
CA GLU A 43 2.77 16.22 5.41
C GLU A 43 2.43 17.49 6.20
#